data_AF-A0AAD8E4V7-F1
#
_entry.id   AF-A0AAD8E4V7-F1
#
_cell.length_a   1.000
_cell.length_b   1.000
_cell.length_c   1.000
_cell.angle_alpha   90.00
_cell.angle_beta   90.00
_cell.angle_gamma   90.00
#
_symmetry.space_group_name_H-M   'P 1'
#
loop_
_entity.id
_entity.type
_entity.pdbx_description
1 polymer ?
#
loop_
_entity_poly.entity_id
_entity_poly.type
_entity_poly.pdbx_seq_one_letter_code
_entity_poly.pdbx_strand_id
1 'polypeptide(L)'
;MDSKKKCRRIDDVAIPGSSTSTSASVSVCFPFGNIGITDLPKDVLSEVFQYFSYENVAVQLRPVCRQFSIVATSVLNSGFAKLGPKISRAMVCTETGMNLAESETEVLIMSRCYNALEIIKNEYLLLRAVTWRYVCNPFTPAEPLACLYPGELLDSFIKLLRLSGDSPTELSKDFIYRNIITSDLGKLRDQAKKFMNHFEKYTERKINYNYCVSGTKIIDLLDTFMNTDGRKNTYKQVEETPETGYCRITAYYRVKRSWFTALKVLDEGERNWSDEQRYMYMRLRRLIANNNVYILEQMHTERQNTLQLITNSCQSSTYSGYGEYGGYFFFYGNMNLRAFQANYRSNNENENSSDSDDEGSVPVPSTIPPQSCLDLEFTAEIDCPFELAPVKYLEEYGKSDPDSRYDVMIKSLMTNYSKPKFKLTLEIFCPVSLENRLPFVFNWNVSSEDFENLDTSFLRDNYISIPIDKSQNSDP
;
A
#
# COMPACT_ATOMS: atom_id res chain seq x y z
N MET A 1 6.94 22.85 -44.23
CA MET A 1 5.69 23.64 -44.35
C MET A 1 5.13 23.80 -42.95
N ASP A 2 5.53 24.90 -42.32
CA ASP A 2 5.15 25.30 -40.97
C ASP A 2 3.69 25.75 -40.90
N SER A 3 2.99 25.42 -39.82
CA SER A 3 1.71 26.04 -39.48
C SER A 3 1.66 26.35 -37.98
N LYS A 4 2.29 27.45 -37.61
CA LYS A 4 2.11 28.14 -36.33
C LYS A 4 0.75 28.86 -36.34
N LYS A 5 -0.20 28.41 -35.52
CA LYS A 5 -1.42 29.19 -35.22
C LYS A 5 -1.10 30.26 -34.18
N LYS A 6 -1.35 31.50 -34.58
CA LYS A 6 -1.06 32.77 -33.89
C LYS A 6 -2.29 33.18 -33.07
N CYS A 7 -2.21 33.13 -31.73
CA CYS A 7 -3.21 33.75 -30.85
C CYS A 7 -3.13 35.29 -30.97
N ARG A 8 -4.27 35.94 -31.25
CA ARG A 8 -4.39 37.41 -31.25
C ARG A 8 -4.75 37.89 -29.85
N ARG A 9 -3.93 38.81 -29.32
CA ARG A 9 -4.29 39.74 -28.24
C ARG A 9 -5.31 40.75 -28.78
N ILE A 10 -6.28 41.11 -27.94
CA ILE A 10 -7.13 42.27 -28.13
C ILE A 10 -6.91 43.12 -26.88
N ASP A 11 -6.26 44.27 -27.07
CA ASP A 11 -6.33 45.40 -26.16
C ASP A 11 -6.76 46.63 -26.98
N ASP A 12 -7.43 47.55 -26.28
CA ASP A 12 -7.67 48.96 -26.60
C ASP A 12 -8.88 49.36 -27.47
N VAL A 13 -9.96 49.75 -26.78
CA VAL A 13 -10.80 50.90 -27.16
C VAL A 13 -10.96 51.81 -25.95
N ALA A 14 -10.56 53.07 -26.12
CA ALA A 14 -10.60 54.13 -25.12
C ALA A 14 -11.93 54.94 -25.14
N ILE A 15 -12.01 55.94 -24.25
CA ILE A 15 -12.85 57.18 -24.23
C ILE A 15 -13.97 57.16 -23.15
N PRO A 16 -14.34 58.29 -22.47
CA PRO A 16 -13.59 59.30 -21.72
C PRO A 16 -14.18 59.46 -20.28
N GLY A 17 -13.78 60.51 -19.55
CA GLY A 17 -14.06 60.68 -18.13
C GLY A 17 -15.46 61.17 -17.71
N SER A 18 -15.74 60.88 -16.43
CA SER A 18 -16.40 61.72 -15.40
C SER A 18 -17.73 62.41 -15.74
N SER A 19 -18.82 61.89 -15.18
CA SER A 19 -19.67 62.67 -14.26
C SER A 19 -20.62 61.78 -13.44
N THR A 20 -20.79 62.18 -12.19
CA THR A 20 -21.63 61.63 -11.13
C THR A 20 -23.13 61.69 -11.46
N SER A 21 -23.89 60.62 -11.17
CA SER A 21 -25.00 60.63 -10.19
C SER A 21 -25.98 59.44 -10.35
N THR A 22 -26.28 58.81 -9.21
CA THR A 22 -27.49 58.05 -8.87
C THR A 22 -27.91 56.88 -9.78
N SER A 23 -27.37 55.71 -9.48
CA SER A 23 -27.86 54.41 -9.97
C SER A 23 -29.16 54.00 -9.29
N ALA A 24 -30.29 54.15 -9.98
CA ALA A 24 -31.45 53.30 -9.75
C ALA A 24 -31.12 51.92 -10.34
N SER A 25 -30.85 50.93 -9.49
CA SER A 25 -30.64 49.56 -9.91
C SER A 25 -31.95 48.99 -10.46
N VAL A 26 -32.07 48.92 -11.77
CA VAL A 26 -33.06 48.06 -12.44
C VAL A 26 -32.67 46.62 -12.11
N SER A 27 -33.37 46.05 -11.14
CA SER A 27 -33.34 44.62 -10.83
C SER A 27 -33.97 43.88 -12.01
N VAL A 28 -33.11 43.30 -12.85
CA VAL A 28 -33.52 42.26 -13.77
C VAL A 28 -33.61 40.98 -12.94
N CYS A 29 -34.79 40.69 -12.42
CA CYS A 29 -35.09 39.40 -11.80
C CYS A 29 -35.04 38.31 -12.86
N PHE A 30 -33.92 37.61 -12.97
CA PHE A 30 -33.93 36.24 -13.49
C PHE A 30 -34.69 35.35 -12.50
N PRO A 31 -35.54 34.41 -12.94
CA PRO A 31 -36.35 33.58 -12.05
C PRO A 31 -35.54 32.45 -11.38
N PHE A 32 -34.22 32.54 -11.42
CA PHE A 32 -33.34 31.70 -10.61
C PHE A 32 -32.96 32.55 -9.39
N GLY A 33 -33.53 32.24 -8.22
CA GLY A 33 -33.04 32.79 -6.96
C GLY A 33 -31.53 32.56 -6.83
N ASN A 34 -30.84 33.32 -6.00
CA ASN A 34 -29.41 33.14 -5.71
C ASN A 34 -29.13 31.69 -5.27
N ILE A 35 -28.82 30.80 -6.22
CA ILE A 35 -28.36 29.44 -5.96
C ILE A 35 -26.93 29.59 -5.44
N GLY A 36 -26.72 29.33 -4.16
CA GLY A 36 -25.39 29.31 -3.58
C GLY A 36 -24.60 28.12 -4.11
N ILE A 37 -23.26 28.20 -4.06
CA ILE A 37 -22.40 27.07 -4.45
C ILE A 37 -22.73 25.79 -3.67
N THR A 38 -23.24 25.91 -2.44
CA THR A 38 -23.66 24.80 -1.58
C THR A 38 -24.94 24.11 -2.03
N ASP A 39 -25.74 24.77 -2.88
CA ASP A 39 -27.01 24.26 -3.41
C ASP A 39 -26.81 23.48 -4.71
N LEU A 40 -25.57 23.43 -5.23
CA LEU A 40 -25.22 22.64 -6.40
C LEU A 40 -25.33 21.14 -6.12
N PRO A 41 -25.76 20.33 -7.10
CA PRO A 41 -25.74 18.87 -7.00
C PRO A 41 -24.34 18.33 -6.69
N LYS A 42 -24.28 17.20 -5.97
CA LYS A 42 -23.00 16.54 -5.59
C LYS A 42 -22.09 16.27 -6.78
N ASP A 43 -22.66 15.93 -7.93
CA ASP A 43 -21.89 15.62 -9.14
C ASP A 43 -21.23 16.87 -9.71
N VAL A 44 -21.94 18.01 -9.72
CA VAL A 44 -21.39 19.30 -10.16
C VAL A 44 -20.28 19.75 -9.22
N LEU A 45 -20.48 19.63 -7.91
CA LEU A 45 -19.43 19.92 -6.92
C LEU A 45 -18.22 19.00 -7.08
N SER A 46 -18.44 17.72 -7.39
CA SER A 46 -17.36 16.75 -7.63
C SER A 46 -16.52 17.14 -8.85
N GLU A 47 -17.14 17.59 -9.94
CA GLU A 47 -16.44 18.12 -11.11
C GLU A 47 -15.67 19.40 -10.79
N VAL A 48 -16.25 20.33 -10.04
CA VAL A 48 -15.55 21.54 -9.59
C VAL A 48 -14.32 21.18 -8.74
N PHE A 49 -14.45 20.22 -7.82
CA PHE A 49 -13.36 19.82 -6.94
C PHE A 49 -12.18 19.17 -7.68
N GLN A 50 -12.42 18.56 -8.85
CA GLN A 50 -11.37 17.97 -9.68
C GLN A 50 -10.39 19.01 -10.26
N TYR A 51 -10.75 20.30 -10.27
CA TYR A 51 -9.86 21.39 -10.68
C TYR A 51 -8.89 21.85 -9.57
N PHE A 52 -9.07 21.36 -8.34
CA PHE A 52 -8.18 21.67 -7.22
C PHE A 52 -7.17 20.55 -7.01
N SER A 53 -6.04 20.88 -6.39
CA SER A 53 -5.12 19.86 -5.88
C SER A 53 -5.81 19.05 -4.78
N TYR A 54 -5.41 17.79 -4.60
CA TYR A 54 -6.00 16.96 -3.55
C TYR A 54 -5.75 17.57 -2.17
N GLU A 55 -4.62 18.24 -1.95
CA GLU A 55 -4.35 18.99 -0.72
C GLU A 55 -5.37 20.11 -0.48
N ASN A 56 -5.70 20.90 -1.50
CA ASN A 56 -6.73 21.93 -1.36
C ASN A 56 -8.11 21.32 -1.10
N VAL A 57 -8.43 20.19 -1.76
CA VAL A 57 -9.66 19.44 -1.48
C VAL A 57 -9.71 18.98 -0.02
N ALA A 58 -8.60 18.46 0.51
CA ALA A 58 -8.51 17.91 1.86
C ALA A 58 -8.52 18.99 2.95
N VAL A 59 -7.81 20.11 2.75
CA VAL A 59 -7.57 21.13 3.79
C VAL A 59 -8.52 22.31 3.69
N GLN A 60 -8.87 22.75 2.47
CA GLN A 60 -9.64 23.97 2.27
C GLN A 60 -11.11 23.69 2.00
N LEU A 61 -11.42 22.73 1.12
CA LEU A 61 -12.80 22.48 0.68
C LEU A 61 -13.56 21.56 1.64
N ARG A 62 -12.95 20.46 2.07
CA ARG A 62 -13.57 19.50 3.01
C ARG A 62 -14.20 20.14 4.26
N PRO A 63 -13.53 21.04 5.01
CA PRO A 63 -14.09 21.55 6.27
C PRO A 63 -15.20 22.60 6.10
N VAL A 64 -15.53 23.03 4.88
CA VAL A 64 -16.49 24.13 4.64
C VAL A 64 -17.89 23.80 5.16
N CYS A 65 -18.44 22.66 4.74
CA CYS A 65 -19.77 22.21 5.17
C CYS A 65 -19.92 20.69 4.97
N ARG A 66 -21.01 20.10 5.48
CA ARG A 66 -21.28 18.66 5.36
C ARG A 66 -21.29 18.17 3.92
N GLN A 67 -21.93 18.92 3.01
CA GLN A 67 -21.99 18.57 1.59
C GLN A 67 -20.59 18.56 0.96
N PHE A 68 -19.78 19.59 1.22
CA PHE A 68 -18.41 19.68 0.74
C PHE A 68 -17.54 18.55 1.32
N SER A 69 -17.74 18.19 2.59
CA SER A 69 -17.04 17.07 3.22
C SER A 69 -17.33 15.73 2.54
N ILE A 70 -18.60 15.45 2.23
CA ILE A 70 -19.02 14.24 1.52
C ILE A 70 -18.41 14.21 0.11
N VAL A 71 -18.51 15.32 -0.63
CA VAL A 71 -17.95 15.43 -1.99
C VAL A 71 -16.42 15.30 -1.97
N ALA A 72 -15.73 16.02 -1.08
CA ALA A 72 -14.27 15.94 -0.93
C ALA A 72 -13.80 14.51 -0.62
N THR A 73 -14.54 13.80 0.23
CA THR A 73 -14.26 12.39 0.53
C THR A 73 -14.41 11.50 -0.69
N SER A 74 -15.49 11.66 -1.46
CA SER A 74 -15.68 10.94 -2.71
C SER A 74 -14.53 11.21 -3.70
N VAL A 75 -14.16 12.49 -3.88
CA VAL A 75 -13.08 12.91 -4.78
C VAL A 75 -11.73 12.33 -4.36
N LEU A 76 -11.38 12.38 -3.07
CA LEU A 76 -10.10 11.88 -2.55
C LEU A 76 -10.01 10.35 -2.63
N ASN A 77 -11.08 9.64 -2.28
CA ASN A 77 -11.13 8.18 -2.36
C ASN A 77 -11.10 7.71 -3.83
N SER A 78 -11.84 8.38 -4.72
CA SER A 78 -11.77 8.15 -6.17
C SER A 78 -10.38 8.42 -6.73
N GLY A 79 -9.72 9.48 -6.24
CA GLY A 79 -8.36 9.84 -6.59
C GLY A 79 -7.37 8.71 -6.31
N PHE A 80 -7.39 8.17 -5.08
CA PHE A 80 -6.55 7.03 -4.70
C PHE A 80 -6.89 5.76 -5.50
N ALA A 81 -8.17 5.41 -5.66
CA ALA A 81 -8.58 4.23 -6.43
C ALA A 81 -8.12 4.28 -7.90
N LYS A 82 -8.06 5.48 -8.49
CA LYS A 82 -7.57 5.70 -9.85
C LYS A 82 -6.04 5.62 -9.97
N LEU A 83 -5.27 5.67 -8.86
CA LEU A 83 -3.81 5.60 -8.91
C LEU A 83 -3.32 4.26 -9.46
N GLY A 84 -3.85 3.13 -8.99
CA GLY A 84 -3.43 1.79 -9.45
C GLY A 84 -3.45 1.65 -10.98
N PRO A 85 -4.60 1.86 -11.64
CA PRO A 85 -4.69 1.83 -13.10
C PRO A 85 -3.79 2.86 -13.80
N LYS A 86 -3.58 4.05 -13.22
CA LYS A 86 -2.67 5.07 -13.77
C LYS A 86 -1.21 4.61 -13.72
N ILE A 87 -0.78 4.04 -12.59
CA ILE A 87 0.58 3.48 -12.43
C ILE A 87 0.80 2.36 -13.43
N SER A 88 -0.13 1.41 -13.54
CA SER A 88 -0.01 0.30 -14.50
C SER A 88 0.10 0.79 -15.95
N ARG A 89 -0.70 1.79 -16.35
CA ARG A 89 -0.59 2.40 -17.68
C ARG A 89 0.76 3.08 -17.88
N ALA A 90 1.24 3.86 -16.90
CA ALA A 90 2.55 4.51 -16.98
C ALA A 90 3.67 3.47 -17.15
N MET A 91 3.63 2.36 -16.41
CA MET A 91 4.61 1.27 -16.55
C MET A 91 4.61 0.65 -17.94
N VAL A 92 3.44 0.35 -18.51
CA VAL A 92 3.31 -0.20 -19.88
C VAL A 92 3.82 0.81 -20.93
N CYS A 93 3.49 2.09 -20.76
CA CYS A 93 4.00 3.16 -21.63
C CYS A 93 5.53 3.28 -21.56
N THR A 94 6.11 3.25 -20.36
CA THR A 94 7.57 3.28 -20.18
C THR A 94 8.24 2.04 -20.76
N GLU A 95 7.66 0.85 -20.59
CA GLU A 95 8.16 -0.39 -21.19
C GLU A 95 8.12 -0.35 -22.72
N THR A 96 7.02 0.12 -23.29
CA THR A 96 6.92 0.35 -24.74
C THR A 96 7.97 1.37 -25.20
N GLY A 97 8.19 2.44 -24.43
CA GLY A 97 9.24 3.43 -24.68
C GLY A 97 10.65 2.85 -24.63
N MET A 98 10.94 1.93 -23.72
CA MET A 98 12.22 1.19 -23.71
C MET A 98 12.43 0.39 -24.99
N ASN A 99 11.39 -0.29 -25.49
CA ASN A 99 11.47 -1.13 -26.68
C ASN A 99 11.60 -0.34 -27.99
N LEU A 100 11.15 0.92 -28.00
CA LEU A 100 11.20 1.81 -29.17
C LEU A 100 12.40 2.78 -29.14
N ALA A 101 13.18 2.80 -28.05
CA ALA A 101 14.31 3.70 -27.90
C ALA A 101 15.38 3.43 -28.96
N GLU A 102 15.88 4.50 -29.59
CA GLU A 102 16.87 4.42 -30.68
C GLU A 102 18.30 4.50 -30.15
N SER A 103 18.48 4.98 -28.92
CA SER A 103 19.79 5.13 -28.28
C SER A 103 19.88 4.43 -26.92
N GLU A 104 21.10 4.00 -26.56
CA GLU A 104 21.39 3.43 -25.23
C GLU A 104 21.05 4.40 -24.09
N THR A 105 21.18 5.71 -24.33
CA THR A 105 20.84 6.74 -23.35
C THR A 105 19.33 6.82 -23.09
N GLU A 106 18.51 6.67 -24.13
CA GLU A 106 17.05 6.61 -23.99
C GLU A 106 16.60 5.34 -23.27
N VAL A 107 17.18 4.18 -23.63
CA VAL A 107 16.94 2.91 -22.92
C VAL A 107 17.25 3.07 -21.43
N LEU A 108 18.38 3.72 -21.11
CA LEU A 108 18.79 3.98 -19.74
C LEU A 108 17.80 4.88 -18.98
N ILE A 109 17.39 5.99 -19.58
CA ILE A 109 16.42 6.93 -18.97
C ILE A 109 15.09 6.21 -18.70
N MET A 110 14.59 5.46 -19.68
CA MET A 110 13.34 4.73 -19.55
C MET A 110 13.43 3.58 -18.54
N SER A 111 14.55 2.87 -18.47
CA SER A 111 14.81 1.83 -17.46
C SER A 111 14.80 2.41 -16.04
N ARG A 112 15.45 3.56 -15.81
CA ARG A 112 15.40 4.26 -14.52
C ARG A 112 14.01 4.78 -14.18
N CYS A 113 13.28 5.31 -15.17
CA CYS A 113 11.88 5.71 -15.02
C CYS A 113 11.01 4.51 -14.60
N TYR A 114 11.22 3.35 -15.22
CA TYR A 114 10.53 2.11 -14.86
C TYR A 114 10.82 1.67 -13.42
N ASN A 115 12.09 1.72 -12.99
CA ASN A 115 12.47 1.47 -11.59
C ASN A 115 11.74 2.40 -10.61
N ALA A 116 11.61 3.70 -10.96
CA ALA A 116 10.87 4.66 -10.14
C ALA A 116 9.39 4.26 -10.02
N LEU A 117 8.78 3.86 -11.13
CA LEU A 117 7.40 3.39 -11.16
C LEU A 117 7.19 2.09 -10.36
N GLU A 118 8.16 1.17 -10.32
CA GLU A 118 8.11 -0.02 -9.47
C GLU A 118 8.07 0.36 -7.97
N ILE A 119 8.86 1.36 -7.55
CA ILE A 119 8.83 1.89 -6.18
C ILE A 119 7.46 2.54 -5.89
N ILE A 120 6.97 3.40 -6.80
CA ILE A 120 5.67 4.07 -6.66
C ILE A 120 4.55 3.03 -6.54
N LYS A 121 4.59 1.96 -7.34
CA LYS A 121 3.63 0.87 -7.29
C LYS A 121 3.68 0.14 -5.94
N ASN A 122 4.87 -0.14 -5.43
CA ASN A 122 5.04 -0.78 -4.12
C ASN A 122 4.41 0.05 -2.99
N GLU A 123 4.68 1.36 -2.95
CA GLU A 123 4.10 2.26 -1.93
C GLU A 123 2.57 2.33 -2.05
N TYR A 124 2.04 2.40 -3.26
CA TYR A 124 0.60 2.35 -3.51
C TYR A 124 -0.03 1.04 -3.01
N LEU A 125 0.59 -0.11 -3.29
CA LEU A 125 0.08 -1.42 -2.88
C LEU A 125 0.07 -1.58 -1.36
N LEU A 126 1.13 -1.15 -0.67
CA LEU A 126 1.19 -1.15 0.80
C LEU A 126 0.13 -0.22 1.41
N LEU A 127 -0.01 1.00 0.89
CA LEU A 127 -1.05 1.94 1.33
C LEU A 127 -2.45 1.36 1.13
N ARG A 128 -2.70 0.73 -0.03
CA ARG A 128 -3.97 0.09 -0.35
C ARG A 128 -4.24 -1.03 0.65
N ALA A 129 -3.29 -1.93 0.89
CA ALA A 129 -3.42 -3.02 1.85
C ALA A 129 -3.77 -2.52 3.26
N VAL A 130 -3.18 -1.40 3.69
CA VAL A 130 -3.42 -0.82 5.02
C VAL A 130 -4.79 -0.16 5.16
N THR A 131 -5.28 0.49 4.10
CA THR A 131 -6.41 1.45 4.21
C THR A 131 -7.70 1.02 3.52
N TRP A 132 -7.65 0.17 2.49
CA TRP A 132 -8.77 0.04 1.54
C TRP A 132 -10.10 -0.33 2.21
N ARG A 133 -10.06 -1.16 3.26
CA ARG A 133 -11.23 -1.63 4.02
C ARG A 133 -11.96 -0.54 4.78
N TYR A 134 -11.27 0.55 5.05
CA TYR A 134 -11.80 1.71 5.78
C TYR A 134 -12.21 2.85 4.86
N VAL A 135 -11.85 2.77 3.57
CA VAL A 135 -12.11 3.78 2.55
C VAL A 135 -13.26 3.36 1.65
N CYS A 136 -13.24 2.10 1.22
CA CYS A 136 -14.31 1.49 0.44
C CYS A 136 -15.15 0.64 1.37
N ASN A 137 -16.42 1.01 1.57
CA ASN A 137 -17.34 0.16 2.29
C ASN A 137 -17.89 -0.91 1.36
N PRO A 138 -17.62 -2.21 1.58
CA PRO A 138 -18.37 -3.25 0.88
C PRO A 138 -19.83 -3.31 1.33
N PHE A 139 -20.17 -2.75 2.49
CA PHE A 139 -21.50 -2.80 3.12
C PHE A 139 -22.44 -1.63 2.79
N THR A 140 -21.96 -0.52 2.22
CA THR A 140 -22.83 0.59 1.77
C THR A 140 -22.26 1.29 0.54
N PRO A 141 -22.93 1.24 -0.63
CA PRO A 141 -22.53 2.02 -1.79
C PRO A 141 -22.82 3.53 -1.65
N ALA A 142 -23.65 3.91 -0.68
CA ALA A 142 -24.20 5.26 -0.61
C ALA A 142 -23.24 6.32 -0.05
N GLU A 143 -22.32 5.97 0.87
CA GLU A 143 -21.38 6.93 1.45
C GLU A 143 -20.01 6.30 1.80
N PRO A 144 -18.88 6.93 1.45
CA PRO A 144 -17.56 6.47 1.86
C PRO A 144 -17.40 6.48 3.39
N LEU A 145 -16.96 5.36 3.98
CA LEU A 145 -16.82 5.16 5.43
C LEU A 145 -15.91 6.18 6.10
N ALA A 146 -14.77 6.47 5.48
CA ALA A 146 -13.83 7.49 5.93
C ALA A 146 -13.07 8.07 4.73
N CYS A 147 -12.68 9.35 4.81
CA CYS A 147 -11.55 9.82 4.03
C CYS A 147 -10.29 9.73 4.86
N LEU A 148 -9.42 8.80 4.48
CA LEU A 148 -8.17 8.61 5.19
C LEU A 148 -6.99 9.28 4.48
N TYR A 149 -7.10 9.58 3.20
CA TYR A 149 -5.93 10.03 2.45
C TYR A 149 -5.60 11.50 2.69
N PRO A 150 -4.35 11.81 3.09
CA PRO A 150 -3.81 13.16 3.04
C PRO A 150 -3.76 13.61 1.59
N GLY A 151 -4.27 14.80 1.30
CA GLY A 151 -4.30 15.32 -0.06
C GLY A 151 -2.90 15.47 -0.66
N GLU A 152 -1.95 15.98 0.14
CA GLU A 152 -0.53 16.09 -0.21
C GLU A 152 0.07 14.75 -0.66
N LEU A 153 -0.27 13.63 -0.02
CA LEU A 153 0.22 12.30 -0.41
C LEU A 153 -0.26 11.92 -1.81
N LEU A 154 -1.54 12.18 -2.13
CA LEU A 154 -2.09 11.92 -3.46
C LEU A 154 -1.49 12.84 -4.53
N ASP A 155 -1.27 14.11 -4.19
CA ASP A 155 -0.61 15.07 -5.07
C ASP A 155 0.83 14.62 -5.39
N SER A 156 1.58 14.09 -4.40
CA SER A 156 2.91 13.50 -4.60
C SER A 156 2.89 12.34 -5.60
N PHE A 157 1.93 11.41 -5.47
CA PHE A 157 1.76 10.31 -6.44
C PHE A 157 1.51 10.85 -7.85
N ILE A 158 0.57 11.79 -8.00
CA ILE A 158 0.22 12.34 -9.31
C ILE A 158 1.37 13.12 -9.93
N LYS A 159 2.14 13.87 -9.13
CA LYS A 159 3.33 14.59 -9.58
C LYS A 159 4.34 13.63 -10.21
N LEU A 160 4.70 12.55 -9.52
CA LEU A 160 5.66 11.57 -10.03
C LEU A 160 5.15 10.84 -11.27
N LEU A 161 3.85 10.52 -11.33
CA LEU A 161 3.23 9.92 -12.51
C LEU A 161 3.25 10.86 -13.72
N ARG A 162 3.04 12.17 -13.51
CA ARG A 162 3.19 13.16 -14.60
C ARG A 162 4.64 13.23 -15.09
N LEU A 163 5.60 13.26 -14.17
CA LEU A 163 7.03 13.25 -14.52
C LEU A 163 7.42 12.02 -15.36
N SER A 164 6.85 10.84 -15.09
CA SER A 164 7.12 9.64 -15.89
C SER A 164 6.69 9.73 -17.35
N GLY A 165 5.70 10.58 -17.67
CA GLY A 165 5.21 10.79 -19.03
C GLY A 165 5.80 12.04 -19.69
N ASP A 166 5.76 13.17 -18.98
CA ASP A 166 6.11 14.49 -19.53
C ASP A 166 7.63 14.70 -19.59
N SER A 167 8.37 14.16 -18.63
CA SER A 167 9.81 14.37 -18.49
C SER A 167 10.52 13.18 -17.82
N PRO A 168 10.60 12.00 -18.48
CA PRO A 168 11.23 10.80 -17.92
C PRO A 168 12.66 11.04 -17.42
N THR A 169 13.38 11.96 -18.06
CA THR A 169 14.72 12.38 -17.66
C THR A 169 14.76 12.95 -16.24
N GLU A 170 13.79 13.77 -15.85
CA GLU A 170 13.76 14.35 -14.50
C GLU A 170 13.54 13.27 -13.43
N LEU A 171 12.60 12.34 -13.67
CA LEU A 171 12.36 11.21 -12.77
C LEU A 171 13.57 10.26 -12.71
N SER A 172 14.28 10.10 -13.83
CA SER A 172 15.46 9.23 -13.90
C SER A 172 16.64 9.73 -13.05
N LYS A 173 16.73 11.05 -12.78
CA LYS A 173 17.82 11.65 -11.98
C LYS A 173 17.86 11.11 -10.56
N ASP A 174 16.72 10.70 -10.02
CA ASP A 174 16.59 10.09 -8.69
C ASP A 174 17.46 8.84 -8.54
N PHE A 175 17.80 8.17 -9.65
CA PHE A 175 18.63 6.96 -9.69
C PHE A 175 20.09 7.21 -10.09
N ILE A 176 20.47 8.45 -10.45
CA ILE A 176 21.83 8.78 -10.90
C ILE A 176 22.77 9.06 -9.72
N TYR A 177 22.22 9.33 -8.54
CA TYR A 177 22.97 9.59 -7.31
C TYR A 177 22.25 8.90 -6.15
N ARG A 178 22.92 8.63 -5.03
CA ARG A 178 22.32 8.12 -3.77
C ARG A 178 21.25 9.07 -3.14
N ASN A 179 20.68 9.96 -3.94
CA ASN A 179 19.70 11.00 -3.61
C ASN A 179 18.26 10.49 -3.54
N ILE A 180 17.99 9.17 -3.64
CA ILE A 180 16.63 8.64 -3.43
C ILE A 180 16.05 9.12 -2.09
N ILE A 181 16.89 9.37 -1.07
CA ILE A 181 16.44 9.88 0.24
C ILE A 181 15.95 11.33 0.16
N THR A 182 16.56 12.18 -0.67
CA THR A 182 16.24 13.62 -0.77
C THR A 182 15.34 13.96 -1.96
N SER A 183 15.13 13.00 -2.87
CA SER A 183 14.31 13.17 -4.05
C SER A 183 12.82 13.16 -3.74
N ASP A 184 12.02 13.56 -4.73
CA ASP A 184 10.56 13.53 -4.59
C ASP A 184 10.03 12.09 -4.41
N LEU A 185 10.73 11.09 -4.94
CA LEU A 185 10.44 9.68 -4.67
C LEU A 185 10.71 9.29 -3.21
N GLY A 186 11.82 9.77 -2.63
CA GLY A 186 12.11 9.60 -1.19
C GLY A 186 11.06 10.21 -0.31
N LYS A 187 10.66 11.46 -0.62
CA LYS A 187 9.60 12.16 0.09
C LYS A 187 8.28 11.41 0.02
N LEU A 188 7.90 10.87 -1.15
CA LEU A 188 6.70 10.05 -1.28
C LEU A 188 6.75 8.83 -0.33
N ARG A 189 7.86 8.09 -0.33
CA ARG A 189 8.04 6.92 0.54
C ARG A 189 7.95 7.28 2.02
N ASP A 190 8.59 8.38 2.41
CA ASP A 190 8.55 8.86 3.79
C ASP A 190 7.15 9.33 4.19
N GLN A 191 6.44 10.03 3.31
CA GLN A 191 5.04 10.43 3.51
C GLN A 191 4.13 9.20 3.66
N ALA A 192 4.25 8.20 2.77
CA ALA A 192 3.49 6.96 2.82
C ALA A 192 3.75 6.19 4.12
N LYS A 193 5.03 6.04 4.53
CA LYS A 193 5.42 5.40 5.78
C LYS A 193 4.87 6.14 7.01
N LYS A 194 5.01 7.46 7.06
CA LYS A 194 4.48 8.30 8.16
C LYS A 194 2.97 8.18 8.25
N PHE A 195 2.28 8.23 7.12
CA PHE A 195 0.85 8.05 7.05
C PHE A 195 0.42 6.67 7.56
N MET A 196 1.00 5.57 7.07
CA MET A 196 0.65 4.22 7.54
C MET A 196 0.89 4.05 9.04
N ASN A 197 2.01 4.57 9.56
CA ASN A 197 2.31 4.54 10.99
C ASN A 197 1.26 5.32 11.80
N HIS A 198 0.89 6.52 11.35
CA HIS A 198 -0.11 7.33 12.02
C HIS A 198 -1.50 6.68 11.97
N PHE A 199 -1.86 6.15 10.80
CA PHE A 199 -3.13 5.46 10.58
C PHE A 199 -3.27 4.30 11.55
N GLU A 200 -2.32 3.36 11.55
CA GLU A 200 -2.37 2.17 12.41
C GLU A 200 -2.33 2.57 13.88
N LYS A 201 -1.43 3.47 14.29
CA LYS A 201 -1.25 3.83 15.71
C LYS A 201 -2.43 4.60 16.29
N TYR A 202 -3.04 5.51 15.52
CA TYR A 202 -4.00 6.47 16.06
C TYR A 202 -5.36 6.46 15.36
N THR A 203 -5.41 6.32 14.04
CA THR A 203 -6.69 6.49 13.30
C THR A 203 -7.50 5.21 13.29
N GLU A 204 -6.87 4.08 12.97
CA GLU A 204 -7.50 2.75 12.96
C GLU A 204 -8.16 2.48 14.31
N ARG A 205 -7.52 2.84 15.42
CA ARG A 205 -8.09 2.71 16.78
C ARG A 205 -9.43 3.43 16.96
N LYS A 206 -9.66 4.53 16.25
CA LYS A 206 -10.86 5.36 16.39
C LYS A 206 -11.97 5.00 15.40
N ILE A 207 -11.68 4.22 14.37
CA ILE A 207 -12.67 3.87 13.32
C ILE A 207 -12.93 2.37 13.26
N ASN A 208 -11.99 1.54 13.71
CA ASN A 208 -12.11 0.10 13.68
C ASN A 208 -12.76 -0.39 14.97
N TYR A 209 -14.08 -0.53 14.91
CA TYR A 209 -14.90 -1.12 15.98
C TYR A 209 -15.30 -2.57 15.67
N ASN A 210 -15.01 -3.07 14.45
CA ASN A 210 -15.37 -4.40 14.00
C ASN A 210 -14.13 -5.14 13.48
N TYR A 211 -13.70 -6.13 14.25
CA TYR A 211 -12.53 -6.94 13.99
C TYR A 211 -12.54 -7.67 12.65
N CYS A 212 -13.71 -8.00 12.10
CA CYS A 212 -13.79 -8.64 10.79
C CYS A 212 -13.23 -7.72 9.70
N VAL A 213 -13.31 -6.39 9.89
CA VAL A 213 -12.77 -5.39 8.98
C VAL A 213 -11.23 -5.40 9.01
N SER A 214 -10.59 -5.61 10.15
CA SER A 214 -9.13 -5.71 10.22
C SER A 214 -8.60 -7.10 9.89
N GLY A 215 -9.28 -8.18 10.29
CA GLY A 215 -8.77 -9.56 10.23
C GLY A 215 -8.10 -9.92 8.92
N THR A 216 -8.76 -9.63 7.81
CA THR A 216 -8.32 -9.93 6.44
C THR A 216 -7.23 -9.00 5.89
N LYS A 217 -6.90 -7.90 6.59
CA LYS A 217 -5.78 -6.98 6.27
C LYS A 217 -4.42 -7.70 6.21
N ILE A 218 -4.22 -8.78 6.99
CA ILE A 218 -2.99 -9.59 6.90
C ILE A 218 -2.82 -10.11 5.49
N ILE A 219 -3.87 -10.69 4.91
CA ILE A 219 -3.77 -11.27 3.57
C ILE A 219 -3.50 -10.19 2.55
N ASP A 220 -4.14 -9.02 2.68
CA ASP A 220 -3.88 -7.90 1.79
C ASP A 220 -2.41 -7.45 1.88
N LEU A 221 -1.84 -7.44 3.08
CA LEU A 221 -0.42 -7.14 3.29
C LEU A 221 0.47 -8.24 2.69
N LEU A 222 0.20 -9.51 2.96
CA LEU A 222 0.96 -10.64 2.43
C LEU A 222 0.91 -10.70 0.88
N ASP A 223 -0.22 -10.32 0.29
CA ASP A 223 -0.40 -10.20 -1.17
C ASP A 223 0.52 -9.12 -1.79
N THR A 224 1.11 -8.23 -0.99
CA THR A 224 2.10 -7.24 -1.46
C THR A 224 3.54 -7.75 -1.45
N PHE A 225 3.81 -8.99 -1.00
CA PHE A 225 5.17 -9.54 -1.02
C PHE A 225 5.74 -9.60 -2.44
N MET A 226 6.91 -9.00 -2.63
CA MET A 226 7.70 -9.13 -3.86
C MET A 226 8.62 -10.34 -3.81
N ASN A 227 8.83 -10.99 -4.96
CA ASN A 227 9.78 -12.08 -5.14
C ASN A 227 10.43 -11.99 -6.51
N THR A 228 11.69 -12.41 -6.59
CA THR A 228 12.52 -12.40 -7.80
C THR A 228 12.15 -13.48 -8.80
N ASP A 229 11.50 -14.56 -8.35
CA ASP A 229 11.43 -15.80 -9.14
C ASP A 229 10.26 -15.85 -10.14
N GLY A 230 9.46 -14.79 -10.27
CA GLY A 230 8.28 -14.75 -11.14
C GLY A 230 7.16 -15.75 -10.79
N ARG A 231 7.42 -16.68 -9.86
CA ARG A 231 6.41 -17.58 -9.30
C ARG A 231 5.45 -16.75 -8.44
N LYS A 232 4.15 -16.83 -8.74
CA LYS A 232 3.11 -16.27 -7.87
C LYS A 232 3.31 -16.87 -6.48
N ASN A 233 3.69 -16.03 -5.50
CA ASN A 233 3.83 -16.35 -4.07
C ASN A 233 2.49 -16.72 -3.41
N THR A 234 1.55 -17.27 -4.15
CA THR A 234 0.21 -17.49 -3.66
C THR A 234 -0.41 -18.63 -4.42
N TYR A 235 -0.35 -19.81 -3.82
CA TYR A 235 -1.39 -20.80 -4.06
C TYR A 235 -2.59 -20.34 -3.25
N LYS A 236 -3.70 -20.03 -3.93
CA LYS A 236 -4.98 -19.72 -3.29
C LYS A 236 -5.94 -20.85 -3.63
N GLN A 237 -6.31 -21.64 -2.64
CA GLN A 237 -7.49 -22.48 -2.73
C GLN A 237 -8.66 -21.68 -2.19
N VAL A 238 -9.71 -21.56 -2.99
CA VAL A 238 -10.94 -20.90 -2.60
C VAL A 238 -12.05 -21.92 -2.64
N GLU A 239 -12.64 -22.17 -1.48
CA GLU A 239 -13.88 -22.93 -1.36
C GLU A 239 -15.01 -21.93 -1.17
N GLU A 240 -15.86 -21.84 -2.18
CA GLU A 240 -16.99 -20.93 -2.17
C GLU A 240 -18.26 -21.67 -1.77
N THR A 241 -19.05 -21.02 -0.94
CA THR A 241 -20.43 -21.41 -0.69
C THR A 241 -21.35 -20.27 -1.14
N PRO A 242 -21.68 -20.19 -2.45
CA PRO A 242 -22.48 -19.09 -3.00
C PRO A 242 -23.84 -18.94 -2.34
N GLU A 243 -24.40 -20.04 -1.84
CA GLU A 243 -25.70 -20.08 -1.15
C GLU A 243 -25.67 -19.39 0.22
N THR A 244 -24.53 -19.37 0.90
CA THR A 244 -24.37 -18.79 2.24
C THR A 244 -23.73 -17.41 2.22
N GLY A 245 -23.07 -17.02 1.11
CA GLY A 245 -22.31 -15.78 1.01
C GLY A 245 -20.93 -15.85 1.71
N TYR A 246 -20.43 -17.06 1.97
CA TYR A 246 -19.15 -17.29 2.62
C TYR A 246 -18.09 -17.81 1.65
N CYS A 247 -16.84 -17.45 1.94
CA CYS A 247 -15.66 -17.98 1.29
C CYS A 247 -14.64 -18.48 2.32
N ARG A 248 -14.05 -19.63 2.02
CA ARG A 248 -12.83 -20.10 2.68
C ARG A 248 -11.66 -19.93 1.73
N ILE A 249 -10.62 -19.25 2.19
CA ILE A 249 -9.43 -18.92 1.41
C ILE A 249 -8.22 -19.46 2.15
N THR A 250 -7.50 -20.38 1.52
CA THR A 250 -6.19 -20.84 1.99
C THR A 250 -5.12 -20.27 1.09
N ALA A 251 -4.18 -19.52 1.66
CA ALA A 251 -3.13 -18.84 0.94
C ALA A 251 -1.73 -19.16 1.52
N TYR A 252 -0.79 -19.50 0.64
CA TYR A 252 0.58 -19.83 1.01
C TYR A 252 1.56 -18.78 0.48
N TYR A 253 2.38 -18.22 1.35
CA TYR A 253 3.39 -17.21 1.00
C TYR A 253 4.78 -17.68 1.41
N ARG A 254 5.77 -17.33 0.60
CA ARG A 254 7.17 -17.60 0.88
C ARG A 254 8.00 -16.34 0.71
N VAL A 255 8.82 -16.03 1.70
CA VAL A 255 9.64 -14.83 1.76
C VAL A 255 11.08 -15.23 1.96
N LYS A 256 11.92 -14.86 1.00
CA LYS A 256 13.32 -15.26 1.02
C LYS A 256 14.09 -14.51 2.09
N ARG A 257 15.10 -15.15 2.67
CA ARG A 257 16.12 -14.50 3.52
C ARG A 257 15.51 -13.65 4.65
N SER A 258 14.46 -14.17 5.26
CA SER A 258 13.65 -13.47 6.24
C SER A 258 13.41 -14.36 7.44
N TRP A 259 13.23 -13.76 8.61
CA TRP A 259 12.94 -14.47 9.85
C TRP A 259 11.80 -13.81 10.61
N PHE A 260 11.07 -14.63 11.36
CA PHE A 260 10.01 -14.21 12.26
C PHE A 260 9.90 -15.23 13.39
N THR A 261 10.17 -14.79 14.61
CA THR A 261 10.18 -15.61 15.82
C THR A 261 9.35 -14.90 16.88
N ALA A 262 8.57 -15.66 17.64
CA ALA A 262 7.83 -15.16 18.78
C ALA A 262 8.16 -16.00 20.02
N LEU A 263 8.60 -15.34 21.09
CA LEU A 263 8.88 -15.95 22.38
C LEU A 263 7.74 -15.62 23.34
N LYS A 264 7.18 -16.62 24.02
CA LYS A 264 6.16 -16.38 25.02
C LYS A 264 6.78 -15.72 26.25
N VAL A 265 6.24 -14.58 26.65
CA VAL A 265 6.61 -13.84 27.86
C VAL A 265 5.52 -14.07 28.92
N LEU A 266 5.95 -14.21 30.17
CA LEU A 266 5.04 -14.25 31.31
C LEU A 266 4.58 -12.81 31.58
N ASP A 267 3.49 -12.39 30.93
CA ASP A 267 2.89 -11.08 31.17
C ASP A 267 1.47 -11.21 31.74
N GLU A 268 1.25 -10.51 32.85
CA GLU A 268 0.00 -10.36 33.61
C GLU A 268 -0.76 -9.07 33.23
N GLY A 269 -0.24 -8.27 32.29
CA GLY A 269 -0.87 -7.02 31.85
C GLY A 269 -2.23 -7.18 31.16
N GLU A 270 -3.02 -6.10 31.18
CA GLU A 270 -4.31 -6.02 30.50
C GLU A 270 -4.15 -6.19 28.98
N ARG A 271 -4.67 -7.31 28.46
CA ARG A 271 -4.64 -7.63 27.02
C ARG A 271 -5.79 -6.95 26.31
N ASN A 272 -5.51 -5.81 25.68
CA ASN A 272 -6.43 -5.27 24.69
C ASN A 272 -6.19 -5.99 23.35
N TRP A 273 -7.06 -6.93 23.02
CA TRP A 273 -6.96 -7.72 21.79
C TRP A 273 -6.93 -6.86 20.51
N SER A 274 -7.64 -5.72 20.49
CA SER A 274 -7.62 -4.81 19.34
C SER A 274 -6.21 -4.23 19.08
N ASP A 275 -5.43 -4.09 20.14
CA ASP A 275 -4.04 -3.68 20.08
C ASP A 275 -3.17 -4.90 19.68
N GLU A 276 -3.49 -6.13 20.10
CA GLU A 276 -2.76 -7.36 19.69
C GLU A 276 -2.72 -7.52 18.17
N GLN A 277 -3.88 -7.43 17.54
CA GLN A 277 -3.96 -7.48 16.08
C GLN A 277 -3.18 -6.34 15.43
N ARG A 278 -3.37 -5.12 15.93
CA ARG A 278 -2.73 -3.93 15.38
C ARG A 278 -1.22 -4.03 15.39
N TYR A 279 -0.65 -4.45 16.52
CA TYR A 279 0.78 -4.60 16.63
C TYR A 279 1.30 -5.74 15.74
N MET A 280 0.53 -6.81 15.56
CA MET A 280 0.87 -7.85 14.59
C MET A 280 0.86 -7.31 13.15
N TYR A 281 -0.17 -6.54 12.74
CA TYR A 281 -0.20 -5.87 11.43
C TYR A 281 1.00 -4.96 11.23
N MET A 282 1.35 -4.14 12.23
CA MET A 282 2.50 -3.23 12.16
C MET A 282 3.81 -3.99 11.95
N ARG A 283 4.02 -5.11 12.65
CA ARG A 283 5.24 -5.92 12.52
C ARG A 283 5.32 -6.58 11.15
N LEU A 284 4.23 -7.22 10.70
CA LEU A 284 4.16 -7.82 9.37
C LEU A 284 4.38 -6.79 8.28
N ARG A 285 3.74 -5.62 8.36
CA ARG A 285 3.92 -4.54 7.38
C ARG A 285 5.37 -4.06 7.32
N ARG A 286 6.04 -3.90 8.47
CA ARG A 286 7.47 -3.53 8.51
C ARG A 286 8.35 -4.60 7.88
N LEU A 287 8.10 -5.88 8.17
CA LEU A 287 8.79 -7.00 7.53
C LEU A 287 8.61 -6.99 6.01
N ILE A 288 7.37 -6.83 5.53
CA ILE A 288 7.04 -6.82 4.10
C ILE A 288 7.66 -5.61 3.40
N ALA A 289 7.53 -4.42 3.98
CA ALA A 289 8.07 -3.19 3.38
C ALA A 289 9.59 -3.26 3.21
N ASN A 290 10.32 -3.75 4.22
CA ASN A 290 11.77 -3.89 4.13
C ASN A 290 12.18 -5.02 3.18
N ASN A 291 11.47 -6.15 3.14
CA ASN A 291 11.68 -7.17 2.12
C ASN A 291 11.55 -6.59 0.71
N ASN A 292 10.47 -5.85 0.44
CA ASN A 292 10.21 -5.29 -0.88
C ASN A 292 11.29 -4.29 -1.29
N VAL A 293 11.84 -3.51 -0.36
CA VAL A 293 13.00 -2.64 -0.62
C VAL A 293 14.21 -3.46 -1.11
N TYR A 294 14.55 -4.56 -0.44
CA TYR A 294 15.68 -5.40 -0.85
C TYR A 294 15.45 -6.10 -2.20
N ILE A 295 14.22 -6.54 -2.47
CA ILE A 295 13.88 -7.17 -3.76
C ILE A 295 13.93 -6.14 -4.90
N LEU A 296 13.39 -4.94 -4.70
CA LEU A 296 13.48 -3.85 -5.67
C LEU A 296 14.92 -3.43 -5.92
N GLU A 297 15.73 -3.28 -4.87
CA GLU A 297 17.15 -2.97 -5.01
C GLU A 297 17.89 -4.04 -5.83
N GLN A 298 17.61 -5.31 -5.57
CA GLN A 298 18.16 -6.43 -6.34
C GLN A 298 17.74 -6.36 -7.81
N MET A 299 16.44 -6.24 -8.10
CA MET A 299 15.89 -6.17 -9.47
C MET A 299 16.44 -4.97 -10.24
N HIS A 300 16.52 -3.79 -9.60
CA HIS A 300 17.06 -2.59 -10.21
C HIS A 300 18.55 -2.71 -10.51
N THR A 301 19.32 -3.33 -9.61
CA THR A 301 20.76 -3.57 -9.80
C THR A 301 21.00 -4.57 -10.93
N GLU A 302 20.24 -5.67 -10.96
CA GLU A 302 20.31 -6.66 -12.04
C GLU A 302 20.01 -6.03 -13.40
N ARG A 303 18.95 -5.22 -13.50
CA ARG A 303 18.58 -4.48 -14.71
C ARG A 303 19.67 -3.50 -15.15
N GLN A 304 20.30 -2.80 -14.20
CA GLN A 304 21.43 -1.89 -14.50
C GLN A 304 22.68 -2.64 -14.99
N ASN A 305 22.96 -3.83 -14.44
CA ASN A 305 24.07 -4.67 -14.86
C ASN A 305 23.85 -5.22 -16.28
N THR A 306 22.62 -5.63 -16.62
CA THR A 306 22.27 -6.08 -17.98
C THR A 306 22.53 -5.00 -19.03
N LEU A 307 22.30 -3.74 -18.67
CA LEU A 307 22.56 -2.58 -19.53
C LEU A 307 24.04 -2.14 -19.51
N GLN A 308 24.93 -2.88 -18.83
CA GLN A 308 26.37 -2.61 -18.70
C GLN A 308 26.73 -1.22 -18.12
N LEU A 309 25.84 -0.63 -17.32
CA LEU A 309 25.91 0.78 -16.97
C LEU A 309 26.88 1.07 -15.83
N ILE A 310 26.87 0.25 -14.78
CA ILE A 310 27.70 0.41 -13.59
C ILE A 310 27.84 -0.95 -12.90
N THR A 311 29.06 -1.37 -12.57
CA THR A 311 29.33 -2.47 -11.61
C THR A 311 29.13 -1.97 -10.18
N ASN A 312 27.96 -1.40 -9.89
CA ASN A 312 27.65 -0.97 -8.54
C ASN A 312 27.12 -2.15 -7.75
N SER A 313 27.88 -2.44 -6.72
CA SER A 313 27.70 -3.62 -5.93
C SER A 313 26.76 -3.23 -4.77
N CYS A 314 25.55 -3.80 -4.70
CA CYS A 314 24.59 -3.58 -3.61
C CYS A 314 25.24 -3.87 -2.24
N GLN A 315 25.21 -2.92 -1.31
CA GLN A 315 25.88 -3.09 -0.01
C GLN A 315 25.21 -4.20 0.81
N SER A 316 25.98 -4.97 1.58
CA SER A 316 25.41 -5.91 2.55
C SER A 316 24.49 -5.17 3.52
N SER A 317 23.22 -5.56 3.59
CA SER A 317 22.23 -4.89 4.44
C SER A 317 21.27 -5.89 5.07
N THR A 318 20.98 -5.64 6.34
CA THR A 318 20.10 -6.43 7.19
C THR A 318 19.16 -5.48 7.92
N TYR A 319 17.86 -5.81 7.93
CA TYR A 319 16.85 -5.15 8.73
C TYR A 319 16.42 -6.10 9.85
N SER A 320 16.44 -5.59 11.08
CA SER A 320 15.96 -6.31 12.27
C SER A 320 14.96 -5.45 13.02
N GLY A 321 13.82 -6.01 13.37
CA GLY A 321 12.80 -5.42 14.23
C GLY A 321 12.52 -6.31 15.42
N TYR A 322 12.15 -5.69 16.54
CA TYR A 322 11.71 -6.38 17.73
C TYR A 322 10.56 -5.65 18.39
N GLY A 323 9.90 -6.32 19.34
CA GLY A 323 8.99 -5.67 20.27
C GLY A 323 8.08 -6.66 20.97
N GLU A 324 7.63 -6.27 22.15
CA GLU A 324 6.75 -7.06 22.99
C GLU A 324 5.29 -6.67 22.81
N TYR A 325 4.38 -7.64 22.75
CA TYR A 325 2.95 -7.42 22.88
C TYR A 325 2.17 -8.73 23.10
N GLY A 326 1.07 -8.70 23.87
CA GLY A 326 0.14 -9.84 23.99
C GLY A 326 0.76 -11.08 24.64
N GLY A 327 1.74 -10.90 25.55
CA GLY A 327 2.50 -12.00 26.12
C GLY A 327 3.48 -12.66 25.14
N TYR A 328 3.85 -11.98 24.06
CA TYR A 328 4.86 -12.42 23.12
C TYR A 328 5.92 -11.34 22.89
N PHE A 329 7.18 -11.76 22.89
CA PHE A 329 8.30 -10.98 22.41
C PHE A 329 8.64 -11.41 20.98
N PHE A 330 8.50 -10.49 20.03
CA PHE A 330 8.73 -10.78 18.61
C PHE A 330 10.14 -10.35 18.19
N PHE A 331 10.78 -11.18 17.39
CA PHE A 331 11.99 -10.87 16.62
C PHE A 331 11.72 -11.16 15.15
N TYR A 332 11.94 -10.20 14.27
CA TYR A 332 11.67 -10.38 12.84
C TYR A 332 12.63 -9.54 12.01
N GLY A 333 12.77 -9.89 10.74
CA GLY A 333 13.62 -9.12 9.86
C GLY A 333 13.92 -9.81 8.54
N ASN A 334 14.74 -9.13 7.74
CA ASN A 334 15.08 -9.53 6.39
C ASN A 334 16.54 -9.17 6.13
N MET A 335 17.18 -9.87 5.21
CA MET A 335 18.49 -9.50 4.72
C MET A 335 18.56 -9.60 3.20
N ASN A 336 19.36 -8.74 2.58
CA ASN A 336 19.57 -8.82 1.14
C ASN A 336 20.48 -10.01 0.79
N LEU A 337 20.56 -10.33 -0.51
CA LEU A 337 21.35 -11.47 -1.00
C LEU A 337 22.81 -11.42 -0.55
N ARG A 338 23.38 -10.22 -0.44
CA ARG A 338 24.79 -10.01 -0.08
C ARG A 338 25.05 -10.28 1.39
N ALA A 339 24.20 -9.76 2.27
CA ALA A 339 24.25 -10.06 3.69
C ALA A 339 24.06 -11.55 3.95
N PHE A 340 23.13 -12.18 3.23
CA PHE A 340 22.94 -13.62 3.28
C PHE A 340 24.21 -14.39 2.88
N GLN A 341 24.82 -14.03 1.74
CA GLN A 341 26.05 -14.65 1.30
C GLN A 341 27.19 -14.47 2.31
N ALA A 342 27.35 -13.27 2.89
CA ALA A 342 28.37 -12.99 3.88
C ALA A 342 28.19 -13.83 5.16
N ASN A 343 26.96 -13.90 5.68
CA ASN A 343 26.67 -14.55 6.97
C ASN A 343 26.65 -16.09 6.87
N TYR A 344 26.26 -16.64 5.72
CA TYR A 344 26.03 -18.09 5.58
C TYR A 344 27.00 -18.81 4.64
N ARG A 345 27.76 -18.12 3.77
CA ARG A 345 28.82 -18.79 2.98
C ARG A 345 30.16 -18.85 3.72
N SER A 346 30.47 -17.85 4.55
CA SER A 346 31.75 -17.83 5.28
C SER A 346 31.87 -18.94 6.34
N ASN A 347 30.76 -19.46 6.86
CA ASN A 347 30.79 -20.55 7.85
C ASN A 347 31.13 -21.92 7.23
N ASN A 348 30.83 -22.16 5.95
CA ASN A 348 31.10 -23.44 5.31
C ASN A 348 32.54 -23.58 4.79
N GLU A 349 33.27 -22.47 4.59
CA GLU A 349 34.66 -22.48 4.12
C GLU A 349 35.66 -22.61 5.29
N ASN A 350 35.30 -22.15 6.49
CA ASN A 350 36.17 -22.21 7.67
C ASN A 350 36.17 -23.57 8.40
N GLU A 351 35.25 -24.48 8.09
CA GLU A 351 35.23 -25.84 8.68
C GLU A 351 36.07 -26.86 7.89
N ASN A 352 36.64 -26.47 6.73
CA ASN A 352 37.44 -27.37 5.88
C ASN A 352 38.92 -26.96 5.74
N SER A 353 39.42 -25.98 6.50
CA SER A 353 40.86 -25.69 6.55
C SER A 353 41.54 -26.47 7.68
N SER A 354 41.60 -27.79 7.54
CA SER A 354 42.64 -28.60 8.19
C SER A 354 43.67 -28.95 7.13
N ASP A 355 44.90 -28.49 7.35
CA ASP A 355 46.10 -28.75 6.55
C ASP A 355 46.18 -30.19 6.03
N SER A 356 46.18 -30.34 4.71
CA SER A 356 46.87 -31.44 4.06
C SER A 356 47.15 -31.07 2.60
N ASP A 357 48.43 -30.80 2.33
CA ASP A 357 49.00 -30.84 0.98
C ASP A 357 48.82 -32.24 0.41
N ASP A 358 47.93 -32.43 -0.57
CA ASP A 358 48.07 -33.55 -1.52
C ASP A 358 47.44 -33.20 -2.87
N GLU A 359 48.24 -33.39 -3.92
CA GLU A 359 47.83 -33.16 -5.30
C GLU A 359 46.95 -34.32 -5.79
N GLY A 360 45.80 -33.97 -6.38
CA GLY A 360 45.20 -34.81 -7.41
C GLY A 360 43.73 -35.18 -7.20
N SER A 361 42.96 -34.90 -8.25
CA SER A 361 41.71 -35.55 -8.67
C SER A 361 40.36 -34.94 -8.24
N VAL A 362 39.72 -34.34 -9.26
CA VAL A 362 38.29 -34.28 -9.61
C VAL A 362 37.32 -33.50 -8.70
N PRO A 363 36.57 -32.51 -9.24
CA PRO A 363 35.56 -31.78 -8.49
C PRO A 363 34.19 -32.45 -8.49
N VAL A 364 33.36 -32.07 -7.50
CA VAL A 364 31.88 -32.09 -7.39
C VAL A 364 31.29 -33.13 -6.41
N PRO A 365 30.26 -32.81 -5.58
CA PRO A 365 29.72 -31.51 -5.15
C PRO A 365 29.74 -31.34 -3.61
N SER A 366 30.13 -30.16 -3.15
CA SER A 366 29.77 -29.67 -1.81
C SER A 366 28.26 -29.45 -1.73
N THR A 367 27.61 -30.10 -0.76
CA THR A 367 26.22 -29.86 -0.38
C THR A 367 26.09 -28.44 0.16
N ILE A 368 25.82 -27.50 -0.75
CA ILE A 368 25.25 -26.20 -0.43
C ILE A 368 23.96 -26.49 0.36
N PRO A 369 23.75 -25.95 1.58
CA PRO A 369 22.44 -26.01 2.21
C PRO A 369 21.44 -25.46 1.19
N PRO A 370 20.42 -26.23 0.79
CA PRO A 370 19.54 -25.79 -0.28
C PRO A 370 19.00 -24.41 0.11
N GLN A 371 19.01 -23.47 -0.84
CA GLN A 371 18.53 -22.09 -0.68
C GLN A 371 17.16 -21.97 0.01
N SER A 372 16.41 -23.07 0.12
CA SER A 372 15.16 -23.22 0.84
C SER A 372 15.24 -23.30 2.37
N CYS A 373 16.41 -23.46 2.99
CA CYS A 373 16.48 -23.74 4.43
C CYS A 373 16.30 -22.53 5.33
N LEU A 374 16.15 -21.30 4.80
CA LEU A 374 16.05 -20.05 5.57
C LEU A 374 14.92 -19.13 5.09
N ASP A 375 14.02 -19.66 4.25
CA ASP A 375 12.88 -18.90 3.76
C ASP A 375 11.76 -18.94 4.80
N LEU A 376 11.14 -17.79 5.01
CA LEU A 376 9.99 -17.65 5.90
C LEU A 376 8.72 -18.03 5.14
N GLU A 377 7.96 -18.96 5.69
CA GLU A 377 6.73 -19.46 5.07
C GLU A 377 5.52 -19.05 5.90
N PHE A 378 4.47 -18.60 5.23
CA PHE A 378 3.18 -18.26 5.84
C PHE A 378 2.10 -19.14 5.22
N THR A 379 1.34 -19.81 6.06
CA THR A 379 0.08 -20.47 5.68
C THR A 379 -1.05 -19.71 6.35
N ALA A 380 -1.92 -19.11 5.54
CA ALA A 380 -3.02 -18.32 6.04
C ALA A 380 -4.35 -18.93 5.58
N GLU A 381 -5.22 -19.25 6.52
CA GLU A 381 -6.56 -19.76 6.26
C GLU A 381 -7.58 -18.75 6.79
N ILE A 382 -8.47 -18.30 5.91
CA ILE A 382 -9.56 -17.40 6.25
C ILE A 382 -10.89 -18.07 5.96
N ASP A 383 -11.80 -18.00 6.91
CA ASP A 383 -13.22 -18.28 6.75
C ASP A 383 -13.97 -16.98 7.02
N CYS A 384 -14.53 -16.37 5.97
CA CYS A 384 -15.19 -15.07 6.09
C CYS A 384 -16.32 -14.87 5.06
N PRO A 385 -17.26 -13.95 5.34
CA PRO A 385 -18.19 -13.45 4.34
C PRO A 385 -17.46 -12.83 3.15
N PHE A 386 -18.02 -12.93 1.95
CA PHE A 386 -17.41 -12.41 0.73
C PHE A 386 -17.00 -10.93 0.84
N GLU A 387 -17.78 -10.11 1.54
CA GLU A 387 -17.55 -8.67 1.73
C GLU A 387 -16.23 -8.37 2.45
N LEU A 388 -15.77 -9.31 3.27
CA LEU A 388 -14.56 -9.20 4.04
C LEU A 388 -13.38 -9.89 3.36
N ALA A 389 -13.60 -10.54 2.23
CA ALA A 389 -12.53 -11.23 1.52
C ALA A 389 -11.35 -10.30 1.16
N PRO A 390 -10.14 -10.84 0.96
CA PRO A 390 -8.97 -10.09 0.49
C PRO A 390 -9.25 -9.31 -0.80
N VAL A 391 -8.68 -8.10 -0.92
CA VAL A 391 -8.94 -7.18 -2.04
C VAL A 391 -8.66 -7.82 -3.40
N LYS A 392 -7.57 -8.57 -3.49
CA LYS A 392 -7.13 -9.22 -4.71
C LYS A 392 -8.12 -10.30 -5.14
N TYR A 393 -8.68 -11.02 -4.17
CA TYR A 393 -9.74 -11.99 -4.45
C TYR A 393 -10.99 -11.29 -4.99
N LEU A 394 -11.42 -10.19 -4.36
CA LEU A 394 -12.59 -9.41 -4.81
C LEU A 394 -12.44 -8.80 -6.21
N GLU A 395 -11.21 -8.48 -6.61
CA GLU A 395 -10.87 -8.00 -7.95
C GLU A 395 -10.92 -9.14 -8.99
N GLU A 396 -10.43 -10.33 -8.64
CA GLU A 396 -10.40 -11.51 -9.52
C GLU A 396 -11.77 -12.21 -9.62
N TYR A 397 -12.63 -12.06 -8.60
CA TYR A 397 -13.88 -12.81 -8.46
C TYR A 397 -14.89 -12.62 -9.60
N GLY A 398 -14.77 -11.56 -10.41
CA GLY A 398 -15.38 -11.50 -11.74
C GLY A 398 -16.92 -11.54 -11.82
N LYS A 399 -17.67 -11.58 -10.70
CA LYS A 399 -19.13 -11.42 -10.71
C LYS A 399 -19.50 -9.94 -10.80
N SER A 400 -20.22 -9.66 -11.87
CA SER A 400 -20.73 -8.38 -12.36
C SER A 400 -21.63 -7.69 -11.36
N ASP A 401 -21.41 -6.39 -11.23
CA ASP A 401 -22.22 -5.41 -10.49
C ASP A 401 -21.95 -5.31 -8.96
N PRO A 402 -21.38 -4.20 -8.46
CA PRO A 402 -21.36 -3.91 -7.02
C PRO A 402 -22.74 -3.98 -6.36
N ASP A 403 -23.83 -3.73 -7.11
CA ASP A 403 -25.19 -3.83 -6.59
C ASP A 403 -25.64 -5.29 -6.36
N SER A 404 -25.17 -6.25 -7.17
CA SER A 404 -25.47 -7.67 -6.95
C SER A 404 -24.75 -8.23 -5.70
N ARG A 405 -23.59 -7.66 -5.36
CA ARG A 405 -22.85 -8.00 -4.13
C ARG A 405 -23.62 -7.52 -2.90
N TYR A 406 -24.22 -6.33 -3.00
CA TYR A 406 -25.06 -5.75 -1.97
C TYR A 406 -26.36 -6.54 -1.74
N ASP A 407 -27.01 -7.01 -2.81
CA ASP A 407 -28.26 -7.78 -2.71
C ASP A 407 -28.07 -9.15 -2.05
N VAL A 408 -26.95 -9.83 -2.30
CA VAL A 408 -26.59 -11.10 -1.62
C VAL A 408 -26.31 -10.85 -0.13
N MET A 409 -25.65 -9.74 0.18
CA MET A 409 -25.29 -9.33 1.53
C MET A 409 -26.51 -8.93 2.38
N ILE A 410 -27.40 -8.09 1.87
CA ILE A 410 -28.65 -7.72 2.56
C ILE A 410 -29.50 -8.96 2.78
N LYS A 411 -29.58 -9.87 1.80
CA LYS A 411 -30.25 -11.15 1.97
C LYS A 411 -29.62 -11.96 3.11
N SER A 412 -28.30 -12.10 3.16
CA SER A 412 -27.59 -12.86 4.22
C SER A 412 -27.77 -12.26 5.62
N LEU A 413 -27.70 -10.91 5.74
CA LEU A 413 -27.95 -10.19 6.99
C LEU A 413 -29.42 -10.24 7.43
N MET A 414 -30.36 -10.28 6.48
CA MET A 414 -31.80 -10.37 6.75
C MET A 414 -32.26 -11.80 7.05
N THR A 415 -31.57 -12.83 6.52
CA THR A 415 -31.93 -14.24 6.74
C THR A 415 -31.25 -14.85 7.95
N ASN A 416 -30.04 -14.42 8.30
CA ASN A 416 -29.29 -14.93 9.45
C ASN A 416 -29.10 -13.81 10.50
N TYR A 417 -29.94 -13.79 11.53
CA TYR A 417 -29.78 -12.92 12.71
C TYR A 417 -28.50 -13.20 13.54
N SER A 418 -27.62 -14.10 13.09
CA SER A 418 -26.36 -14.41 13.76
C SER A 418 -25.22 -13.52 13.25
N LYS A 419 -24.39 -12.99 14.16
CA LYS A 419 -23.18 -12.22 13.83
C LYS A 419 -22.34 -12.96 12.76
N PRO A 420 -21.77 -12.24 11.78
CA PRO A 420 -20.99 -12.86 10.72
C PRO A 420 -19.81 -13.63 11.34
N LYS A 421 -19.78 -14.95 11.11
CA LYS A 421 -18.64 -15.78 11.52
C LYS A 421 -17.38 -15.36 10.76
N PHE A 422 -16.31 -15.14 11.49
CA PHE A 422 -15.00 -14.81 10.92
C PHE A 422 -13.96 -15.65 11.62
N LYS A 423 -13.10 -16.32 10.85
CA LYS A 423 -11.94 -17.02 11.41
C LYS A 423 -10.73 -16.78 10.53
N LEU A 424 -9.62 -16.41 11.13
CA LEU A 424 -8.31 -16.37 10.51
C LEU A 424 -7.35 -17.24 11.33
N THR A 425 -6.68 -18.16 10.66
CA THR A 425 -5.54 -18.93 11.15
C THR A 425 -4.33 -18.49 10.35
N LEU A 426 -3.27 -18.04 11.01
CA LEU A 426 -1.99 -17.72 10.39
C LEU A 426 -0.91 -18.57 11.05
N GLU A 427 -0.35 -19.50 10.29
CA GLU A 427 0.82 -20.27 10.66
C GLU A 427 2.05 -19.66 9.99
N ILE A 428 3.07 -19.37 10.79
CA ILE A 428 4.35 -18.82 10.34
C ILE A 428 5.43 -19.85 10.65
N PHE A 429 6.04 -20.39 9.60
CA PHE A 429 7.14 -21.35 9.68
C PHE A 429 8.46 -20.65 9.37
N CYS A 430 9.36 -20.61 10.36
CA CYS A 430 10.66 -19.95 10.29
C CYS A 430 11.80 -20.95 10.57
N PRO A 431 12.33 -21.61 9.53
CA PRO A 431 13.46 -22.54 9.64
C PRO A 431 14.69 -21.98 10.36
N VAL A 432 15.03 -20.70 10.12
CA VAL A 432 16.17 -20.01 10.75
C VAL A 432 16.09 -20.07 12.29
N SER A 433 14.86 -20.03 12.83
CA SER A 433 14.65 -20.10 14.28
C SER A 433 15.04 -21.48 14.83
N LEU A 434 14.82 -22.55 14.07
CA LEU A 434 15.16 -23.92 14.46
C LEU A 434 16.67 -24.07 14.66
N GLU A 435 17.48 -23.52 13.74
CA GLU A 435 18.94 -23.53 13.83
C GLU A 435 19.44 -22.83 15.11
N ASN A 436 18.73 -21.78 15.53
CA ASN A 436 19.04 -20.99 16.72
C ASN A 436 18.38 -21.52 18.01
N ARG A 437 17.75 -22.70 17.97
CA ARG A 437 17.01 -23.30 19.11
C ARG A 437 15.88 -22.41 19.63
N LEU A 438 15.27 -21.64 18.74
CA LEU A 438 14.11 -20.80 19.00
C LEU A 438 12.84 -21.46 18.44
N PRO A 439 11.64 -21.06 18.90
CA PRO A 439 10.38 -21.50 18.31
C PRO A 439 10.36 -21.21 16.80
N PHE A 440 10.22 -22.26 16.00
CA PHE A 440 10.26 -22.19 14.54
C PHE A 440 8.87 -22.23 13.89
N VAL A 441 7.82 -22.50 14.67
CA VAL A 441 6.42 -22.35 14.25
C VAL A 441 5.75 -21.37 15.18
N PHE A 442 5.05 -20.40 14.60
CA PHE A 442 4.18 -19.49 15.34
C PHE A 442 2.77 -19.54 14.73
N ASN A 443 1.79 -19.85 15.58
CA ASN A 443 0.39 -19.89 15.20
C ASN A 443 -0.33 -18.68 15.78
N TRP A 444 -1.05 -17.97 14.94
CA TRP A 444 -1.87 -16.85 15.34
C TRP A 444 -3.30 -17.03 14.83
N ASN A 445 -4.25 -17.01 15.76
CA ASN A 445 -5.65 -17.27 15.48
C ASN A 445 -6.50 -16.06 15.88
N VAL A 446 -7.51 -15.80 15.06
CA VAL A 446 -8.52 -14.77 15.29
C VAL A 446 -9.88 -15.39 14.97
N SER A 447 -10.83 -15.41 15.90
CA SER A 447 -12.17 -15.94 15.67
C SER A 447 -13.26 -15.02 16.20
N SER A 448 -14.34 -14.85 15.46
CA SER A 448 -15.55 -14.12 15.90
C SER A 448 -16.17 -14.63 17.20
N GLU A 449 -15.90 -15.89 17.57
CA GLU A 449 -16.46 -16.57 18.74
C GLU A 449 -15.78 -16.16 20.06
N ASP A 450 -14.58 -15.57 20.02
CA ASP A 450 -13.86 -15.12 21.22
C ASP A 450 -14.50 -13.85 21.86
N PHE A 451 -15.64 -13.35 21.35
CA PHE A 451 -16.04 -11.94 21.46
C PHE A 451 -17.52 -11.65 21.81
N GLU A 452 -18.21 -12.50 22.56
CA GLU A 452 -19.62 -12.25 22.93
C GLU A 452 -19.87 -10.96 23.77
N ASN A 453 -18.85 -10.18 24.16
CA ASN A 453 -18.96 -9.05 25.11
C ASN A 453 -18.72 -7.62 24.57
N LEU A 454 -18.60 -7.37 23.26
CA LEU A 454 -18.38 -6.00 22.74
C LEU A 454 -19.65 -5.36 22.15
N ASP A 455 -20.03 -4.22 22.72
CA ASP A 455 -21.20 -3.39 22.40
C ASP A 455 -21.09 -2.75 21.00
N THR A 456 -22.10 -2.98 20.16
CA THR A 456 -22.16 -2.56 18.75
C THR A 456 -22.86 -1.19 18.55
N SER A 457 -23.11 -0.44 19.63
CA SER A 457 -23.97 0.74 19.63
C SER A 457 -23.40 2.03 19.01
N PHE A 458 -22.12 2.08 18.59
CA PHE A 458 -21.43 3.34 18.20
C PHE A 458 -21.28 3.58 16.68
N LEU A 459 -22.27 3.22 15.87
CA LEU A 459 -22.23 3.34 14.40
C LEU A 459 -22.63 4.71 13.81
N ARG A 460 -22.67 5.79 14.59
CA ARG A 460 -23.05 7.11 14.07
C ARG A 460 -22.10 8.19 14.59
N ASP A 461 -21.51 8.94 13.66
CA ASP A 461 -20.92 10.28 13.86
C ASP A 461 -19.43 10.43 14.16
N ASN A 462 -18.50 9.76 13.45
CA ASN A 462 -17.07 10.08 13.56
C ASN A 462 -16.37 10.25 12.20
N TYR A 463 -16.41 11.48 11.65
CA TYR A 463 -15.50 11.91 10.58
C TYR A 463 -14.16 12.33 11.21
N ILE A 464 -13.07 11.66 10.83
CA ILE A 464 -11.72 11.96 11.35
C ILE A 464 -10.85 12.45 10.19
N SER A 465 -10.43 13.72 10.24
CA SER A 465 -9.37 14.25 9.40
C SER A 465 -8.01 13.93 10.03
N ILE A 466 -7.09 13.36 9.24
CA ILE A 466 -5.70 13.13 9.66
C ILE A 466 -4.83 14.30 9.15
N PRO A 467 -4.41 15.25 9.98
CA PRO A 467 -3.31 16.14 9.62
C PRO A 467 -2.00 15.35 9.65
N ILE A 468 -1.19 15.43 8.59
CA ILE A 468 0.20 14.97 8.65
C ILE A 468 0.96 16.01 9.48
N ASP A 469 1.27 15.66 10.72
CA ASP A 469 2.05 16.52 11.60
C ASP A 469 3.45 16.72 11.01
N LYS A 470 3.80 17.97 10.68
CA LYS A 470 5.11 18.31 10.05
C LYS A 470 6.27 18.25 11.04
N SER A 471 6.01 17.98 12.32
CA SER A 471 6.97 18.12 13.42
C SER A 471 7.06 16.87 14.29
N GLN A 472 7.52 15.74 13.74
CA GLN A 472 8.16 14.68 14.55
C GLN A 472 9.32 14.06 13.76
N ASN A 473 10.45 14.78 13.75
CA ASN A 473 11.78 14.22 13.49
C ASN A 473 12.44 13.97 14.85
N SER A 474 12.09 12.87 15.51
CA SER A 474 12.89 12.28 16.58
C SER A 474 12.20 11.00 17.04
N ASP A 475 12.64 9.86 16.52
CA ASP A 475 13.16 8.76 17.34
C ASP A 475 13.53 7.55 16.42
N PRO A 476 14.52 6.73 16.85
CA PRO A 476 15.44 6.01 15.97
C PRO A 476 14.85 4.83 15.19
#